data_AF-A0A939EG09-F1
#
_entry.id   AF-A0A939EG09-F1
#
_cell.length_a   1.000
_cell.length_b   1.000
_cell.length_c   1.000
_cell.angle_alpha   90.00
_cell.angle_beta   90.00
_cell.angle_gamma   90.00
#
_symmetry.space_group_name_H-M   'P 1'
#
loop_
_entity.id
_entity.type
_entity.pdbx_description
1 polymer ?
#
loop_
_entity_poly.entity_id
_entity_poly.type
_entity_poly.pdbx_seq_one_letter_code
_entity_poly.pdbx_strand_id
1 'polypeptide(L)'
;MTILGDLLSTLFERRYRRAALERPDSRSLDELINALVGATGEISGQSAAFHILQRYQDMDDSAKLGFFHHIAADMNIDPDKVRAALDAYEAAPGKHTYRAFMTAVEPDRQELIRRLNQVPRATEALVRMRADLIRLGGGDNELQALDQDFRHLFVSWFNRGFLVLRPINWESPAHILEKIIAYEAVHEIASWEDLRRRLAPDDRRCFAFFHPSMPDEPLIFVEVALTADVPGSIQDLLAEDRPHGRADRARTAVFYSISNCQAGLAGISFGNSLIKQVASDLAAELPGLKTFVTLSPIPGLTKWLDSQEIAYAGADAKQLRTLAAHYLLSAKRKDGQPLDPVARFHLGNGAQVHAVHADADISDKGRAQSAGVMVNYLYDLAKVTQNLERFAGSLEIAASSDIRSLDTAAKKQDLRPQEKELAVE
;
A
#
# COMPACT_ATOMS: atom_id res chain seq x y z
N MET A 1 26.87 -0.67 -7.24
CA MET A 1 26.19 -0.04 -8.39
C MET A 1 26.12 -1.07 -9.51
N THR A 2 24.92 -1.50 -9.90
CA THR A 2 24.75 -2.58 -10.89
C THR A 2 24.66 -1.99 -12.30
N ILE A 3 25.37 -2.61 -13.25
CA ILE A 3 25.38 -2.28 -14.69
C ILE A 3 23.94 -2.17 -15.25
N LEU A 4 22.98 -2.90 -14.68
CA LEU A 4 21.57 -2.83 -15.05
C LEU A 4 20.93 -1.46 -14.75
N GLY A 5 21.30 -0.79 -13.66
CA GLY A 5 20.76 0.52 -13.29
C GLY A 5 21.19 1.64 -14.25
N ASP A 6 22.46 1.64 -14.67
CA ASP A 6 22.99 2.61 -15.63
C ASP A 6 22.49 2.36 -17.06
N LEU A 7 22.30 1.07 -17.43
CA LEU A 7 21.77 0.69 -18.73
C LEU A 7 20.28 1.01 -18.87
N LEU A 8 19.53 0.92 -17.77
CA LEU A 8 18.13 1.39 -17.72
C LEU A 8 18.07 2.91 -17.83
N SER A 9 18.91 3.64 -17.08
CA SER A 9 18.92 5.11 -17.10
C SER A 9 19.25 5.68 -18.49
N THR A 10 20.20 5.07 -19.20
CA THR A 10 20.58 5.48 -20.58
C THR A 10 19.53 5.13 -21.64
N LEU A 11 18.67 4.13 -21.41
CA LEU A 11 17.54 3.83 -22.31
C LEU A 11 16.40 4.87 -22.22
N PHE A 12 16.30 5.62 -21.11
CA PHE A 12 15.24 6.60 -20.87
C PHE A 12 15.58 8.04 -21.32
N GLU A 13 16.84 8.38 -21.59
CA GLU A 13 17.25 9.72 -22.05
C GLU A 13 17.08 9.93 -23.57
N ARG A 14 15.84 9.83 -24.07
CA ARG A 14 15.47 10.20 -25.45
C ARG A 14 15.06 11.67 -25.57
N ARG A 15 15.99 12.59 -25.28
CA ARG A 15 15.77 14.05 -25.36
C ARG A 15 15.25 14.53 -26.72
N TYR A 16 15.60 13.84 -27.81
CA TYR A 16 15.18 14.19 -29.19
C TYR A 16 13.75 13.75 -29.58
N ARG A 17 13.10 12.81 -28.87
CA ARG A 17 11.71 12.41 -29.19
C ARG A 17 10.66 13.40 -28.65
N ARG A 18 10.99 14.16 -27.60
CA ARG A 18 10.06 15.03 -26.88
C ARG A 18 9.52 16.19 -27.74
N ALA A 19 10.39 16.86 -28.50
CA ALA A 19 9.98 18.00 -29.34
C ALA A 19 9.00 17.62 -30.47
N ALA A 20 8.98 16.36 -30.91
CA ALA A 20 8.03 15.89 -31.91
C ALA A 20 6.65 15.57 -31.31
N LEU A 21 6.60 15.18 -30.03
CA LEU A 21 5.36 14.87 -29.30
C LEU A 21 4.63 16.12 -28.81
N GLU A 22 5.34 17.23 -28.59
CA GLU A 22 4.79 18.49 -28.06
C GLU A 22 4.10 19.37 -29.13
N ARG A 23 4.01 18.93 -30.38
CA ARG A 23 3.32 19.70 -31.43
C ARG A 23 1.83 19.80 -31.08
N PRO A 24 1.20 20.99 -31.16
CA PRO A 24 -0.22 21.14 -30.85
C PRO A 24 -1.07 20.19 -31.69
N ASP A 25 -2.00 19.51 -31.03
CA ASP A 25 -2.98 18.65 -31.68
C ASP A 25 -4.37 19.26 -31.51
N SER A 26 -5.09 19.48 -32.62
CA SER A 26 -6.40 20.12 -32.65
C SER A 26 -7.56 19.14 -32.46
N ARG A 27 -7.30 17.82 -32.45
CA ARG A 27 -8.34 16.80 -32.28
C ARG A 27 -9.04 16.94 -30.93
N SER A 28 -10.30 16.55 -30.83
CA SER A 28 -11.00 16.42 -29.54
C SER A 28 -10.36 15.31 -28.69
N LEU A 29 -10.70 15.24 -27.40
CA LEU A 29 -10.19 14.16 -26.54
C LEU A 29 -10.68 12.79 -27.02
N ASP A 30 -11.94 12.68 -27.42
CA ASP A 30 -12.55 11.45 -27.94
C ASP A 30 -11.87 11.02 -29.25
N GLU A 31 -11.57 11.97 -30.14
CA GLU A 31 -10.80 11.72 -31.36
C GLU A 31 -9.38 11.22 -31.05
N LEU A 32 -8.74 11.74 -30.01
CA LEU A 32 -7.42 11.26 -29.56
C LEU A 32 -7.50 9.85 -28.96
N ILE A 33 -8.52 9.56 -28.15
CA ILE A 33 -8.74 8.23 -27.54
C ILE A 33 -8.97 7.18 -28.64
N ASN A 34 -9.88 7.47 -29.56
CA ASN A 34 -10.19 6.58 -30.69
C ASN A 34 -8.96 6.38 -31.58
N ALA A 35 -8.22 7.45 -31.87
CA ALA A 35 -6.97 7.36 -32.62
C ALA A 35 -5.91 6.54 -31.89
N LEU A 36 -5.82 6.64 -30.56
CA LEU A 36 -4.86 5.88 -29.76
C LEU A 36 -5.18 4.40 -29.78
N VAL A 37 -6.41 3.99 -29.50
CA VAL A 37 -6.83 2.57 -29.51
C VAL A 37 -6.73 1.98 -30.92
N GLY A 38 -7.12 2.73 -31.94
CA GLY A 38 -7.05 2.32 -33.35
C GLY A 38 -5.68 2.44 -34.02
N ALA A 39 -4.67 3.01 -33.35
CA ALA A 39 -3.37 3.27 -33.99
C ALA A 39 -2.66 1.97 -34.39
N THR A 40 -2.18 1.93 -35.64
CA THR A 40 -1.27 0.88 -36.14
C THR A 40 0.19 1.33 -36.16
N GLY A 41 0.44 2.64 -36.09
CA GLY A 41 1.77 3.26 -36.08
C GLY A 41 2.22 3.70 -34.69
N GLU A 42 3.47 3.39 -34.32
CA GLU A 42 4.06 3.73 -33.01
C GLU A 42 4.10 5.25 -32.76
N ILE A 43 4.42 6.05 -33.78
CA ILE A 43 4.61 7.50 -33.64
C ILE A 43 3.28 8.22 -33.41
N SER A 44 2.24 7.89 -34.20
CA SER A 44 0.92 8.51 -34.06
C SER A 44 0.24 8.11 -32.74
N GLY A 45 0.44 6.88 -32.29
CA GLY A 45 0.00 6.42 -30.97
C GLY A 45 0.69 7.18 -29.83
N GLN A 46 2.02 7.33 -29.87
CA GLN A 46 2.77 8.07 -28.84
C GLN A 46 2.34 9.54 -28.76
N SER A 47 2.09 10.20 -29.90
CA SER A 47 1.59 11.58 -29.91
C SER A 47 0.18 11.68 -29.29
N ALA A 48 -0.74 10.79 -29.66
CA ALA A 48 -2.09 10.79 -29.08
C ALA A 48 -2.05 10.54 -27.56
N ALA A 49 -1.28 9.55 -27.10
CA ALA A 49 -1.11 9.26 -25.67
C ALA A 49 -0.54 10.45 -24.90
N PHE A 50 0.47 11.12 -25.44
CA PHE A 50 1.05 12.32 -24.83
C PHE A 50 0.00 13.42 -24.64
N HIS A 51 -0.77 13.74 -25.67
CA HIS A 51 -1.79 14.79 -25.58
C HIS A 51 -2.96 14.43 -24.66
N ILE A 52 -3.38 13.16 -24.62
CA ILE A 52 -4.41 12.70 -23.67
C ILE A 52 -3.93 12.93 -22.23
N LEU A 53 -2.72 12.48 -21.89
CA LEU A 53 -2.18 12.63 -20.54
C LEU A 53 -1.96 14.10 -20.16
N GLN A 54 -1.48 14.92 -21.09
CA GLN A 54 -1.32 16.36 -20.86
C GLN A 54 -2.66 17.04 -20.59
N ARG A 55 -3.65 16.83 -21.48
CA ARG A 55 -4.98 17.44 -21.31
C ARG A 55 -5.66 16.97 -20.03
N TYR A 56 -5.51 15.71 -19.67
CA TYR A 56 -6.03 15.17 -18.41
C TYR A 56 -5.44 15.87 -17.18
N GLN A 57 -4.13 16.21 -17.21
CA GLN A 57 -3.48 16.92 -16.11
C GLN A 57 -4.04 18.33 -15.91
N ASP A 58 -4.47 18.98 -17.00
CA ASP A 58 -5.03 20.33 -16.99
C ASP A 58 -6.53 20.37 -16.63
N MET A 59 -7.19 19.21 -16.47
CA MET A 59 -8.60 19.11 -16.11
C MET A 59 -8.87 19.41 -14.64
N ASP A 60 -9.99 20.07 -14.38
CA ASP A 60 -10.60 20.11 -13.04
C ASP A 60 -11.30 18.79 -12.69
N ASP A 61 -11.76 18.67 -11.45
CA ASP A 61 -12.40 17.44 -10.96
C ASP A 61 -13.70 17.09 -11.72
N SER A 62 -14.45 18.08 -12.19
CA SER A 62 -15.66 17.86 -12.97
C SER A 62 -15.34 17.28 -14.35
N ALA A 63 -14.32 17.82 -15.01
CA ALA A 63 -13.84 17.34 -16.30
C ALA A 63 -13.19 15.95 -16.18
N LYS A 64 -12.41 15.69 -15.10
CA LYS A 64 -11.85 14.36 -14.81
C LYS A 64 -12.93 13.32 -14.60
N LEU A 65 -14.00 13.66 -13.86
CA LEU A 65 -15.13 12.77 -13.65
C LEU A 65 -15.84 12.44 -14.98
N GLY A 66 -16.08 13.47 -15.81
CA GLY A 66 -16.62 13.27 -17.17
C GLY A 66 -15.75 12.36 -18.04
N PHE A 67 -14.42 12.53 -17.99
CA PHE A 67 -13.47 11.65 -18.66
C PHE A 67 -13.55 10.20 -18.18
N PHE A 68 -13.66 9.97 -16.87
CA PHE A 68 -13.80 8.63 -16.33
C PHE A 68 -15.12 7.96 -16.74
N HIS A 69 -16.23 8.69 -16.72
CA HIS A 69 -17.51 8.16 -17.20
C HIS A 69 -17.48 7.80 -18.68
N HIS A 70 -16.87 8.66 -19.51
CA HIS A 70 -16.69 8.36 -20.94
C HIS A 70 -15.94 7.05 -21.15
N ILE A 71 -14.81 6.84 -20.47
CA ILE A 71 -14.02 5.61 -20.60
C ILE A 71 -14.74 4.40 -19.99
N ALA A 72 -15.44 4.56 -18.87
CA ALA A 72 -16.14 3.46 -18.20
C ALA A 72 -17.32 2.95 -19.03
N ALA A 73 -18.09 3.87 -19.63
CA ALA A 73 -19.31 3.56 -20.38
C ALA A 73 -19.01 3.20 -21.85
N ASP A 74 -18.29 4.06 -22.57
CA ASP A 74 -18.20 3.98 -24.03
C ASP A 74 -17.12 2.99 -24.51
N MET A 75 -16.20 2.60 -23.62
CA MET A 75 -15.10 1.68 -23.93
C MET A 75 -15.24 0.35 -23.18
N ASN A 76 -16.49 -0.07 -22.94
CA ASN A 76 -16.84 -1.30 -22.25
C ASN A 76 -16.91 -2.51 -23.21
N ILE A 77 -17.07 -3.70 -22.64
CA ILE A 77 -17.33 -4.91 -23.42
C ILE A 77 -18.65 -4.79 -24.19
N ASP A 78 -18.71 -5.43 -25.35
CA ASP A 78 -19.92 -5.58 -26.14
C ASP A 78 -20.58 -6.92 -25.78
N PRO A 79 -21.71 -6.94 -25.05
CA PRO A 79 -22.30 -8.17 -24.54
C PRO A 79 -22.70 -9.15 -25.64
N ASP A 80 -23.10 -8.66 -26.81
CA ASP A 80 -23.52 -9.52 -27.92
C ASP A 80 -22.31 -10.15 -28.61
N LYS A 81 -21.20 -9.41 -28.77
CA LYS A 81 -19.92 -9.99 -29.22
C LYS A 81 -19.39 -11.02 -28.24
N VAL A 82 -19.47 -10.75 -26.94
CA VAL A 82 -19.05 -11.70 -25.89
C VAL A 82 -19.87 -12.99 -25.97
N ARG A 83 -21.19 -12.89 -26.07
CA ARG A 83 -22.09 -14.05 -26.18
C ARG A 83 -21.78 -14.88 -27.43
N ALA A 84 -21.69 -14.23 -28.59
CA ALA A 84 -21.37 -14.92 -29.84
C ALA A 84 -20.00 -15.61 -29.80
N ALA A 85 -18.98 -14.98 -29.19
CA ALA A 85 -17.65 -15.56 -29.07
C ALA A 85 -17.63 -16.75 -28.08
N LEU A 86 -18.43 -16.69 -27.01
CA LEU A 86 -18.61 -17.80 -26.07
C LEU A 86 -19.29 -18.99 -26.76
N ASP A 87 -20.40 -18.77 -27.46
CA ASP A 87 -21.12 -19.82 -28.21
C ASP A 87 -20.19 -20.54 -29.21
N ALA A 88 -19.36 -19.77 -29.92
CA ALA A 88 -18.37 -20.31 -30.85
C ALA A 88 -17.28 -21.13 -30.14
N TYR A 89 -16.83 -20.70 -28.95
CA TYR A 89 -15.87 -21.45 -28.14
C TYR A 89 -16.46 -22.74 -27.57
N GLU A 90 -17.71 -22.72 -27.11
CA GLU A 90 -18.42 -23.91 -26.63
C GLU A 90 -18.63 -24.93 -27.75
N ALA A 91 -19.02 -24.49 -28.95
CA ALA A 91 -19.24 -25.37 -30.09
C ALA A 91 -17.95 -26.04 -30.60
N ALA A 92 -16.81 -25.34 -30.55
CA ALA A 92 -15.53 -25.83 -31.03
C ALA A 92 -14.36 -25.28 -30.22
N PRO A 93 -14.04 -25.86 -29.04
CA PRO A 93 -12.92 -25.41 -28.23
C PRO A 93 -11.60 -25.54 -28.97
N GLY A 94 -10.91 -24.43 -29.19
CA GLY A 94 -9.65 -24.41 -29.92
C GLY A 94 -8.96 -23.05 -29.89
N LYS A 95 -7.72 -22.99 -30.39
CA LYS A 95 -6.88 -21.77 -30.35
C LYS A 95 -7.58 -20.52 -30.91
N HIS A 96 -8.30 -20.67 -32.03
CA HIS A 96 -8.95 -19.56 -32.72
C HIS A 96 -10.17 -19.04 -31.96
N THR A 97 -11.06 -19.94 -31.52
CA THR A 97 -12.26 -19.60 -30.77
C THR A 97 -11.92 -19.08 -29.36
N TYR A 98 -10.92 -19.66 -28.70
CA TYR A 98 -10.40 -19.16 -27.44
C TYR A 98 -9.86 -17.73 -27.57
N ARG A 99 -9.05 -17.45 -28.60
CA ARG A 99 -8.53 -16.10 -28.85
C ARG A 99 -9.66 -15.10 -29.11
N ALA A 100 -10.65 -15.48 -29.93
CA ALA A 100 -11.81 -14.62 -30.21
C ALA A 100 -12.59 -14.29 -28.94
N PHE A 101 -12.82 -15.29 -28.07
CA PHE A 101 -13.45 -15.08 -26.77
C PHE A 101 -12.63 -14.14 -25.87
N MET A 102 -11.32 -14.39 -25.70
CA MET A 102 -10.46 -13.54 -24.88
C MET A 102 -10.42 -12.09 -25.38
N THR A 103 -10.46 -11.88 -26.69
CA THR A 103 -10.54 -10.53 -27.29
C THR A 103 -11.91 -9.88 -27.05
N ALA A 104 -13.01 -10.63 -27.09
CA ALA A 104 -14.34 -10.08 -26.88
C ALA A 104 -14.60 -9.65 -25.41
N VAL A 105 -14.00 -10.36 -24.44
CA VAL A 105 -14.19 -10.08 -23.00
C VAL A 105 -13.24 -9.03 -22.43
N GLU A 106 -12.26 -8.56 -23.21
CA GLU A 106 -11.36 -7.50 -22.80
C GLU A 106 -11.92 -6.14 -23.25
N PRO A 107 -12.23 -5.22 -22.32
CA PRO A 107 -12.76 -3.90 -22.67
C PRO A 107 -11.67 -3.01 -23.27
N ASP A 108 -12.02 -2.18 -24.26
CA ASP A 108 -11.09 -1.28 -24.96
C ASP A 108 -10.34 -0.32 -24.02
N ARG A 109 -10.92 -0.02 -22.85
CA ARG A 109 -10.25 0.79 -21.81
C ARG A 109 -8.98 0.15 -21.26
N GLN A 110 -8.85 -1.18 -21.24
CA GLN A 110 -7.57 -1.81 -20.87
C GLN A 110 -6.49 -1.52 -21.91
N GLU A 111 -6.85 -1.58 -23.19
CA GLU A 111 -5.92 -1.27 -24.28
C GLU A 111 -5.55 0.22 -24.29
N LEU A 112 -6.51 1.11 -24.04
CA LEU A 112 -6.25 2.53 -23.84
C LEU A 112 -5.17 2.74 -22.76
N ILE A 113 -5.37 2.17 -21.56
CA ILE A 113 -4.42 2.33 -20.44
C ILE A 113 -3.04 1.77 -20.80
N ARG A 114 -2.96 0.60 -21.46
CA ARG A 114 -1.68 0.03 -21.94
C ARG A 114 -0.97 0.96 -22.93
N ARG A 115 -1.70 1.56 -23.86
CA ARG A 115 -1.13 2.48 -24.85
C ARG A 115 -0.73 3.82 -24.27
N LEU A 116 -1.49 4.33 -23.31
CA LEU A 116 -1.09 5.52 -22.54
C LEU A 116 0.27 5.30 -21.86
N ASN A 117 0.55 4.10 -21.37
CA ASN A 117 1.81 3.76 -20.72
C ASN A 117 3.03 3.66 -21.66
N GLN A 118 2.89 3.94 -22.97
CA GLN A 118 3.98 3.85 -23.94
C GLN A 118 4.77 5.16 -24.12
N VAL A 119 4.37 6.25 -23.44
CA VAL A 119 5.10 7.52 -23.48
C VAL A 119 5.98 7.71 -22.23
N PRO A 120 7.07 8.50 -22.32
CA PRO A 120 7.91 8.77 -21.16
C PRO A 120 7.10 9.32 -19.98
N ARG A 121 7.41 8.85 -18.76
CA ARG A 121 6.75 9.25 -17.49
C ARG A 121 5.25 8.92 -17.41
N ALA A 122 4.69 8.14 -18.34
CA ALA A 122 3.28 7.79 -18.32
C ALA A 122 2.88 6.97 -17.08
N THR A 123 3.76 6.10 -16.59
CA THR A 123 3.46 5.26 -15.42
C THR A 123 3.11 6.11 -14.19
N GLU A 124 3.90 7.16 -13.92
CA GLU A 124 3.63 8.14 -12.85
C GLU A 124 2.29 8.86 -13.08
N ALA A 125 2.02 9.29 -14.31
CA ALA A 125 0.76 9.95 -14.67
C ALA A 125 -0.46 9.04 -14.51
N LEU A 126 -0.35 7.76 -14.87
CA LEU A 126 -1.42 6.76 -14.72
C LEU A 126 -1.66 6.43 -13.24
N VAL A 127 -0.61 6.37 -12.42
CA VAL A 127 -0.78 6.21 -10.96
C VAL A 127 -1.55 7.39 -10.38
N ARG A 128 -1.23 8.64 -10.78
CA ARG A 128 -1.99 9.82 -10.37
C ARG A 128 -3.44 9.80 -10.87
N MET A 129 -3.64 9.43 -12.13
CA MET A 129 -4.98 9.27 -12.72
C MET A 129 -5.82 8.25 -11.95
N ARG A 130 -5.25 7.11 -11.55
CA ARG A 130 -5.97 6.14 -10.71
C ARG A 130 -6.24 6.69 -9.30
N ALA A 131 -5.33 7.48 -8.73
CA ALA A 131 -5.58 8.15 -7.45
C ALA A 131 -6.79 9.10 -7.53
N ASP A 132 -6.90 9.86 -8.62
CA ASP A 132 -8.07 10.69 -8.91
C ASP A 132 -9.33 9.84 -9.11
N LEU A 133 -9.25 8.70 -9.81
CA LEU A 133 -10.39 7.78 -9.98
C LEU A 133 -10.90 7.27 -8.64
N ILE A 134 -10.01 6.84 -7.74
CA ILE A 134 -10.38 6.36 -6.40
C ILE A 134 -11.04 7.48 -5.58
N ARG A 135 -10.51 8.70 -5.67
CA ARG A 135 -11.01 9.87 -4.93
C ARG A 135 -12.37 10.34 -5.44
N LEU A 136 -12.56 10.39 -6.75
CA LEU A 136 -13.76 10.94 -7.39
C LEU A 136 -14.86 9.88 -7.60
N GLY A 137 -14.50 8.61 -7.79
CA GLY A 137 -15.43 7.52 -8.12
C GLY A 137 -16.02 6.78 -6.92
N GLY A 138 -15.86 7.30 -5.71
CA GLY A 138 -16.36 6.66 -4.49
C GLY A 138 -17.88 6.40 -4.53
N GLY A 139 -18.28 5.13 -4.59
CA GLY A 139 -19.69 4.71 -4.59
C GLY A 139 -20.33 4.51 -5.97
N ASP A 140 -19.63 4.85 -7.06
CA ASP A 140 -20.09 4.60 -8.42
C ASP A 140 -19.64 3.20 -8.89
N ASN A 141 -20.59 2.38 -9.34
CA ASN A 141 -20.31 1.00 -9.74
C ASN A 141 -19.54 0.88 -11.07
N GLU A 142 -19.79 1.79 -12.03
CA GLU A 142 -19.11 1.78 -13.32
C GLU A 142 -17.64 2.21 -13.15
N LEU A 143 -17.41 3.23 -12.33
CA LEU A 143 -16.05 3.68 -12.03
C LEU A 143 -15.28 2.67 -11.17
N GLN A 144 -15.96 1.92 -10.31
CA GLN A 144 -15.36 0.78 -9.61
C GLN A 144 -14.98 -0.36 -10.55
N ALA A 145 -15.75 -0.60 -11.61
CA ALA A 145 -15.37 -1.56 -12.65
C ALA A 145 -14.11 -1.09 -13.40
N LEU A 146 -14.04 0.20 -13.75
CA LEU A 146 -12.83 0.79 -14.35
C LEU A 146 -11.60 0.67 -13.41
N ASP A 147 -11.75 0.87 -12.09
CA ASP A 147 -10.64 0.68 -11.14
C ASP A 147 -10.10 -0.76 -11.15
N GLN A 148 -10.95 -1.78 -11.41
CA GLN A 148 -10.47 -3.15 -11.53
C GLN A 148 -9.54 -3.35 -12.73
N ASP A 149 -9.77 -2.65 -13.84
CA ASP A 149 -8.88 -2.71 -15.01
C ASP A 149 -7.53 -2.03 -14.73
N PHE A 150 -7.55 -0.87 -14.06
CA PHE A 150 -6.32 -0.25 -13.57
C PHE A 150 -5.56 -1.20 -12.63
N ARG A 151 -6.25 -1.81 -11.68
CA ARG A 151 -5.67 -2.77 -10.74
C ARG A 151 -5.07 -3.97 -11.46
N HIS A 152 -5.79 -4.54 -12.43
CA HIS A 152 -5.31 -5.66 -13.24
C HIS A 152 -3.98 -5.33 -13.92
N LEU A 153 -3.90 -4.17 -14.58
CA LEU A 153 -2.68 -3.72 -15.27
C LEU A 153 -1.56 -3.40 -14.27
N PHE A 154 -1.86 -2.69 -13.18
CA PHE A 154 -0.85 -2.30 -12.19
C PHE A 154 -0.25 -3.49 -11.44
N VAL A 155 -1.01 -4.57 -11.19
CA VAL A 155 -0.45 -5.80 -10.61
C VAL A 155 0.64 -6.39 -11.50
N SER A 156 0.47 -6.32 -12.83
CA SER A 156 1.49 -6.79 -13.78
C SER A 156 2.70 -5.85 -13.84
N TRP A 157 2.46 -4.54 -13.89
CA TRP A 157 3.51 -3.53 -14.06
C TRP A 157 4.36 -3.34 -12.80
N PHE A 158 3.74 -3.32 -11.61
CA PHE A 158 4.41 -3.15 -10.33
C PHE A 158 4.76 -4.50 -9.69
N ASN A 159 5.21 -5.44 -10.50
CA ASN A 159 5.67 -6.73 -10.01
C ASN A 159 6.86 -6.54 -9.05
N ARG A 160 6.82 -7.23 -7.90
CA ARG A 160 7.91 -7.28 -6.91
C ARG A 160 9.29 -7.46 -7.53
N GLY A 161 9.43 -8.28 -8.58
CA GLY A 161 10.72 -8.57 -9.22
C GLY A 161 11.45 -7.34 -9.75
N PHE A 162 10.75 -6.22 -9.96
CA PHE A 162 11.34 -4.96 -10.41
C PHE A 162 11.55 -3.94 -9.30
N LEU A 163 11.08 -4.20 -8.08
CA LEU A 163 11.26 -3.25 -6.99
C LEU A 163 12.71 -3.28 -6.50
N VAL A 164 13.28 -2.08 -6.42
CA VAL A 164 14.64 -1.86 -5.93
C VAL A 164 14.58 -1.25 -4.55
N LEU A 165 15.10 -1.97 -3.55
CA LEU A 165 15.29 -1.44 -2.21
C LEU A 165 16.52 -0.53 -2.18
N ARG A 166 16.36 0.69 -1.67
CA ARG A 166 17.46 1.66 -1.50
C ARG A 166 17.46 2.19 -0.06
N PRO A 167 18.64 2.32 0.58
CA PRO A 167 18.74 3.05 1.83
C PRO A 167 18.45 4.53 1.57
N ILE A 168 17.71 5.16 2.49
CA ILE A 168 17.47 6.60 2.54
C ILE A 168 18.16 7.15 3.78
N ASN A 169 18.97 8.18 3.59
CA ASN A 169 19.76 8.82 4.65
C ASN A 169 19.87 10.32 4.38
N TRP A 170 20.58 11.04 5.26
CA TRP A 170 20.72 12.50 5.14
C TRP A 170 21.54 12.95 3.90
N GLU A 171 22.27 12.04 3.25
CA GLU A 171 23.01 12.32 2.00
C GLU A 171 22.15 12.07 0.75
N SER A 172 20.92 11.56 0.92
CA SER A 172 20.02 11.29 -0.20
C SER A 172 19.56 12.60 -0.89
N PRO A 173 19.26 12.58 -2.20
CA PRO A 173 18.85 13.77 -2.92
C PRO A 173 17.66 14.49 -2.26
N ALA A 174 17.76 15.82 -2.12
CA ALA A 174 16.75 16.63 -1.43
C ALA A 174 15.33 16.43 -1.97
N HIS A 175 15.16 16.31 -3.29
CA HIS A 175 13.85 16.07 -3.91
C HIS A 175 13.21 14.72 -3.55
N ILE A 176 14.00 13.72 -3.13
CA ILE A 176 13.49 12.46 -2.58
C ILE A 176 13.11 12.65 -1.11
N LEU A 177 13.95 13.37 -0.34
CA LEU A 177 13.69 13.67 1.07
C LEU A 177 12.41 14.49 1.26
N GLU A 178 12.14 15.47 0.40
CA GLU A 178 10.88 16.23 0.36
C GLU A 178 9.66 15.31 0.20
N LYS A 179 9.79 14.26 -0.62
CA LYS A 179 8.72 13.28 -0.81
C LYS A 179 8.52 12.40 0.41
N ILE A 180 9.58 12.03 1.13
CA ILE A 180 9.45 11.29 2.40
C ILE A 180 8.66 12.12 3.42
N ILE A 181 8.93 13.43 3.52
CA ILE A 181 8.15 14.35 4.37
C ILE A 181 6.68 14.34 3.91
N ALA A 182 6.42 14.52 2.61
CA ALA A 182 5.07 14.62 2.06
C ALA A 182 4.25 13.32 2.17
N TYR A 183 4.90 12.16 2.22
CA TYR A 183 4.25 10.85 2.17
C TYR A 183 4.15 10.13 3.52
N GLU A 184 4.67 10.72 4.60
CA GLU A 184 4.60 10.11 5.91
C GLU A 184 3.17 10.06 6.45
N ALA A 185 2.63 8.84 6.56
CA ALA A 185 1.22 8.59 6.85
C ALA A 185 0.96 8.08 8.27
N VAL A 186 1.98 7.64 9.00
CA VAL A 186 1.88 7.07 10.35
C VAL A 186 2.13 8.16 11.39
N HIS A 187 3.31 8.77 11.36
CA HIS A 187 3.78 9.79 12.30
C HIS A 187 4.29 11.01 11.55
N GLU A 188 3.43 12.01 11.35
CA GLU A 188 3.71 13.22 10.56
C GLU A 188 5.11 13.80 10.81
N ILE A 189 5.82 14.15 9.74
CA ILE A 189 7.12 14.83 9.79
C ILE A 189 6.88 16.32 9.59
N ALA A 190 6.95 17.08 10.67
CA ALA A 190 6.56 18.49 10.67
C ALA A 190 7.58 19.43 10.00
N SER A 191 8.84 19.00 9.87
CA SER A 191 9.92 19.85 9.37
C SER A 191 11.12 19.06 8.84
N TRP A 192 12.02 19.76 8.14
CA TRP A 192 13.33 19.24 7.75
C TRP A 192 14.20 18.84 8.94
N GLU A 193 14.09 19.55 10.06
CA GLU A 193 14.79 19.19 11.29
C GLU A 193 14.24 17.89 11.87
N ASP A 194 12.92 17.71 11.82
CA ASP A 194 12.30 16.46 12.24
C ASP A 194 12.72 15.28 11.35
N LEU A 195 12.72 15.47 10.02
CA LEU A 195 13.28 14.48 9.08
C LEU A 195 14.74 14.15 9.42
N ARG A 196 15.56 15.17 9.69
CA ARG A 196 16.98 14.97 10.03
C ARG A 196 17.14 14.13 11.29
N ARG A 197 16.32 14.33 12.32
CA ARG A 197 16.35 13.50 13.55
C ARG A 197 15.99 12.05 13.29
N ARG A 198 15.20 11.77 12.25
CA ARG A 198 14.82 10.40 11.86
C ARG A 198 15.81 9.73 10.90
N LEU A 199 16.68 10.48 10.23
CA LEU A 199 17.59 9.94 9.21
C LEU A 199 19.09 10.07 9.54
N ALA A 200 19.49 11.09 10.30
CA ALA A 200 20.90 11.39 10.55
C ALA A 200 21.54 10.58 11.70
N PRO A 201 20.83 10.28 12.82
CA PRO A 201 21.42 9.48 13.89
C PRO A 201 21.80 8.06 13.45
N ASP A 202 22.90 7.54 13.99
CA ASP A 202 23.38 6.19 13.66
C ASP A 202 22.42 5.08 14.13
N ASP A 203 21.59 5.35 15.14
CA ASP A 203 20.55 4.41 15.59
C ASP A 203 19.23 4.53 14.80
N ARG A 204 19.26 5.19 13.64
CA ARG A 204 18.15 5.27 12.70
C ARG A 204 18.55 4.70 11.35
N ARG A 205 17.60 4.04 10.70
CA ARG A 205 17.71 3.55 9.33
C ARG A 205 16.39 3.85 8.62
N CYS A 206 16.47 4.23 7.36
CA CYS A 206 15.30 4.36 6.51
C CYS A 206 15.59 3.66 5.18
N PHE A 207 14.57 3.03 4.63
CA PHE A 207 14.65 2.33 3.37
C PHE A 207 13.44 2.70 2.51
N ALA A 208 13.61 2.77 1.20
CA ALA A 208 12.51 2.96 0.28
C ALA A 208 12.60 1.99 -0.92
N PHE A 209 11.44 1.52 -1.36
CA PHE A 209 11.27 0.71 -2.56
C PHE A 209 10.94 1.62 -3.74
N PHE A 210 11.71 1.48 -4.81
CA PHE A 210 11.54 2.23 -6.05
C PHE A 210 11.20 1.27 -7.19
N HIS A 211 10.49 1.78 -8.19
CA HIS A 211 10.25 1.07 -9.44
C HIS A 211 11.03 1.74 -10.58
N PRO A 212 11.63 1.00 -11.53
CA PRO A 212 12.44 1.58 -12.62
C PRO A 212 11.70 2.62 -13.46
N SER A 213 10.38 2.45 -13.65
CA SER A 213 9.55 3.42 -14.39
C SER A 213 9.18 4.67 -13.57
N MET A 214 9.49 4.71 -12.28
CA MET A 214 9.25 5.81 -11.35
C MET A 214 10.48 5.99 -10.42
N PRO A 215 11.67 6.28 -10.97
CA PRO A 215 12.95 6.16 -10.25
C PRO A 215 13.14 7.17 -9.11
N ASP A 216 12.44 8.30 -9.18
CA ASP A 216 12.47 9.38 -8.20
C ASP A 216 11.26 9.36 -7.26
N GLU A 217 10.39 8.36 -7.39
CA GLU A 217 9.20 8.18 -6.55
C GLU A 217 9.40 7.00 -5.60
N PRO A 218 9.54 7.23 -4.28
CA PRO A 218 9.41 6.13 -3.34
C PRO A 218 7.98 5.59 -3.45
N LEU A 219 7.83 4.28 -3.57
CA LEU A 219 6.52 3.61 -3.58
C LEU A 219 6.12 3.21 -2.17
N ILE A 220 7.08 2.67 -1.44
CA ILE A 220 6.97 2.35 -0.01
C ILE A 220 8.25 2.82 0.64
N PHE A 221 8.15 3.48 1.79
CA PHE A 221 9.29 3.63 2.67
C PHE A 221 9.03 3.05 4.05
N VAL A 222 10.13 2.74 4.72
CA VAL A 222 10.19 2.03 5.99
C VAL A 222 11.18 2.76 6.88
N GLU A 223 10.73 3.25 8.02
CA GLU A 223 11.58 3.82 9.05
C GLU A 223 11.84 2.82 10.17
N VAL A 224 13.10 2.74 10.58
CA VAL A 224 13.59 1.77 11.56
C VAL A 224 14.40 2.47 12.63
N ALA A 225 14.06 2.20 13.89
CA ALA A 225 14.85 2.57 15.05
C ALA A 225 15.65 1.36 15.55
N LEU A 226 16.93 1.56 15.83
CA LEU A 226 17.82 0.55 16.39
C LEU A 226 17.87 0.75 17.91
N THR A 227 17.39 -0.23 18.68
CA THR A 227 17.23 -0.14 20.13
C THR A 227 17.86 -1.33 20.86
N ALA A 228 18.08 -1.19 22.17
CA ALA A 228 18.48 -2.31 23.01
C ALA A 228 17.32 -3.29 23.23
N ASP A 229 16.13 -2.75 23.50
CA ASP A 229 14.94 -3.49 23.90
C ASP A 229 13.74 -3.19 22.97
N VAL A 230 12.69 -4.01 23.08
CA VAL A 230 11.44 -3.81 22.34
C VAL A 230 10.66 -2.63 22.93
N PRO A 231 10.38 -1.56 22.16
CA PRO A 231 9.69 -0.39 22.68
C PRO A 231 8.17 -0.60 22.76
N GLY A 232 7.55 0.11 23.70
CA GLY A 232 6.10 0.16 23.89
C GLY A 232 5.46 1.54 23.73
N SER A 233 6.23 2.58 23.40
CA SER A 233 5.78 3.98 23.25
C SER A 233 6.41 4.60 22.02
N ILE A 234 5.60 5.21 21.15
CA ILE A 234 6.13 5.96 20.00
C ILE A 234 6.68 7.31 20.43
N GLN A 235 6.09 7.94 21.45
CA GLN A 235 6.58 9.21 21.99
C GLN A 235 8.03 9.07 22.49
N ASP A 236 8.35 7.97 23.17
CA ASP A 236 9.72 7.71 23.65
C ASP A 236 10.69 7.48 22.48
N LEU A 237 10.20 6.87 21.39
CA LEU A 237 11.00 6.58 20.22
C LEU A 237 11.30 7.83 19.38
N LEU A 238 10.38 8.79 19.37
CA LEU A 238 10.47 10.03 18.59
C LEU A 238 10.86 11.26 19.43
N ALA A 239 11.11 11.09 20.74
CA ALA A 239 11.49 12.19 21.64
C ALA A 239 12.74 12.94 21.15
N GLU A 240 12.67 14.27 21.14
CA GLU A 240 13.72 15.14 20.58
C GLU A 240 15.02 15.13 21.40
N ASP A 241 14.90 14.97 22.72
CA ASP A 241 15.99 15.00 23.70
C ASP A 241 16.52 13.59 24.05
N ARG A 242 16.07 12.56 23.33
CA ARG A 242 16.52 11.19 23.59
C ARG A 242 18.03 11.06 23.31
N PRO A 243 18.77 10.30 24.13
CA PRO A 243 20.15 9.99 23.82
C PRO A 243 20.23 9.16 22.54
N HIS A 244 21.07 9.58 21.60
CA HIS A 244 21.33 8.81 20.38
C HIS A 244 22.02 7.48 20.76
N GLY A 245 21.40 6.37 20.36
CA GLY A 245 22.01 5.06 20.45
C GLY A 245 23.17 4.90 19.47
N ARG A 246 23.92 3.82 19.64
CA ARG A 246 24.89 3.36 18.63
C ARG A 246 24.34 2.11 17.95
N ALA A 247 24.41 2.05 16.62
CA ALA A 247 23.91 0.92 15.85
C ALA A 247 24.57 -0.40 16.28
N ASP A 248 25.86 -0.38 16.58
CA ASP A 248 26.66 -1.55 16.95
C ASP A 248 26.30 -2.17 18.31
N ARG A 249 25.57 -1.43 19.15
CA ARG A 249 25.09 -1.90 20.46
C ARG A 249 23.61 -2.29 20.44
N ALA A 250 22.91 -2.02 19.35
CA ALA A 250 21.50 -2.36 19.22
C ALA A 250 21.32 -3.88 19.14
N ARG A 251 20.23 -4.38 19.72
CA ARG A 251 19.80 -5.78 19.64
C ARG A 251 18.47 -5.93 18.93
N THR A 252 17.73 -4.84 18.81
CA THR A 252 16.38 -4.81 18.28
C THR A 252 16.29 -3.79 17.14
N ALA A 253 15.76 -4.22 15.99
CA ALA A 253 15.32 -3.34 14.92
C ALA A 253 13.81 -3.14 15.02
N VAL A 254 13.38 -1.90 15.16
CA VAL A 254 11.99 -1.49 15.38
C VAL A 254 11.47 -0.77 14.15
N PHE A 255 10.61 -1.43 13.38
CA PHE A 255 9.89 -0.85 12.26
C PHE A 255 8.72 -0.01 12.78
N TYR A 256 8.92 1.31 12.93
CA TYR A 256 7.92 2.18 13.56
C TYR A 256 7.09 2.99 12.55
N SER A 257 7.54 3.11 11.30
CA SER A 257 6.72 3.66 10.21
C SER A 257 6.90 2.85 8.92
N ILE A 258 5.79 2.53 8.27
CA ILE A 258 5.74 1.90 6.94
C ILE A 258 4.64 2.62 6.16
N SER A 259 5.05 3.39 5.15
CA SER A 259 4.15 4.29 4.42
C SER A 259 4.07 3.88 2.96
N ASN A 260 2.85 3.64 2.46
CA ASN A 260 2.60 3.55 1.02
C ASN A 260 2.44 4.98 0.49
N CYS A 261 3.36 5.39 -0.37
CA CYS A 261 3.50 6.77 -0.83
C CYS A 261 2.49 7.13 -1.92
N GLN A 262 1.94 6.15 -2.61
CA GLN A 262 1.17 6.36 -3.83
C GLN A 262 -0.26 5.90 -3.63
N ALA A 263 -1.19 6.85 -3.44
CA ALA A 263 -2.63 6.56 -3.31
C ALA A 263 -3.18 5.77 -4.51
N GLY A 264 -2.67 6.04 -5.72
CA GLY A 264 -2.99 5.28 -6.93
C GLY A 264 -2.45 3.84 -6.94
N LEU A 265 -1.64 3.44 -5.97
CA LEU A 265 -1.21 2.04 -5.79
C LEU A 265 -1.95 1.37 -4.62
N ALA A 266 -3.01 2.00 -4.10
CA ALA A 266 -3.88 1.37 -3.11
C ALA A 266 -4.42 0.02 -3.63
N GLY A 267 -4.27 -1.04 -2.82
CA GLY A 267 -4.68 -2.40 -3.15
C GLY A 267 -3.75 -3.16 -4.10
N ILE A 268 -2.64 -2.54 -4.56
CA ILE A 268 -1.60 -3.23 -5.32
C ILE A 268 -0.61 -3.86 -4.33
N SER A 269 -0.46 -5.18 -4.41
CA SER A 269 0.53 -5.88 -3.59
C SER A 269 1.89 -5.83 -4.26
N PHE A 270 2.89 -5.38 -3.52
CA PHE A 270 4.30 -5.42 -3.90
C PHE A 270 5.00 -6.71 -3.40
N GLY A 271 4.20 -7.71 -3.03
CA GLY A 271 4.62 -9.00 -2.51
C GLY A 271 4.79 -9.05 -0.99
N ASN A 272 4.74 -10.27 -0.47
CA ASN A 272 4.60 -10.58 0.95
C ASN A 272 5.94 -10.76 1.69
N SER A 273 6.99 -10.00 1.34
CA SER A 273 8.28 -10.12 2.05
C SER A 273 9.11 -8.85 2.03
N LEU A 274 8.48 -7.68 1.89
CA LEU A 274 9.20 -6.41 1.89
C LEU A 274 9.97 -6.23 3.21
N ILE A 275 9.29 -6.47 4.32
CA ILE A 275 9.89 -6.32 5.65
C ILE A 275 10.91 -7.42 5.93
N LYS A 276 10.72 -8.63 5.40
CA LYS A 276 11.72 -9.71 5.48
C LYS A 276 13.02 -9.31 4.80
N GLN A 277 12.95 -8.64 3.64
CA GLN A 277 14.14 -8.16 2.93
C GLN A 277 14.88 -7.13 3.79
N VAL A 278 14.20 -6.09 4.27
CA VAL A 278 14.82 -5.06 5.11
C VAL A 278 15.40 -5.66 6.39
N ALA A 279 14.68 -6.56 7.06
CA ALA A 279 15.16 -7.24 8.26
C ALA A 279 16.39 -8.11 8.00
N SER A 280 16.43 -8.80 6.85
CA SER A 280 17.56 -9.65 6.46
C SER A 280 18.79 -8.82 6.11
N ASP A 281 18.62 -7.69 5.42
CA ASP A 281 19.71 -6.75 5.10
C ASP A 281 20.28 -6.14 6.39
N LEU A 282 19.42 -5.72 7.32
CA LEU A 282 19.82 -5.24 8.64
C LEU A 282 20.55 -6.33 9.46
N ALA A 283 20.08 -7.58 9.43
CA ALA A 283 20.72 -8.69 10.12
C ALA A 283 22.14 -8.98 9.58
N ALA A 284 22.32 -8.81 8.26
CA ALA A 284 23.61 -8.99 7.60
C ALA A 284 24.57 -7.82 7.88
N GLU A 285 24.07 -6.58 7.87
CA GLU A 285 24.85 -5.36 8.18
C GLU A 285 25.25 -5.32 9.66
N LEU A 286 24.32 -5.66 10.56
CA LEU A 286 24.46 -5.53 12.01
C LEU A 286 24.18 -6.89 12.69
N PRO A 287 25.18 -7.80 12.78
CA PRO A 287 25.00 -9.14 13.36
C PRO A 287 24.57 -9.17 14.83
N GLY A 288 24.71 -8.03 15.53
CA GLY A 288 24.24 -7.82 16.90
C GLY A 288 22.71 -7.81 17.03
N LEU A 289 21.98 -7.50 15.95
CA LEU A 289 20.52 -7.51 15.92
C LEU A 289 19.99 -8.95 16.02
N LYS A 290 19.14 -9.19 17.02
CA LYS A 290 18.49 -10.48 17.29
C LYS A 290 16.98 -10.43 17.17
N THR A 291 16.39 -9.25 17.34
CA THR A 291 14.95 -9.07 17.37
C THR A 291 14.51 -8.06 16.31
N PHE A 292 13.52 -8.44 15.51
CA PHE A 292 12.95 -7.62 14.44
C PHE A 292 11.47 -7.45 14.73
N VAL A 293 11.07 -6.28 15.21
CA VAL A 293 9.69 -6.00 15.65
C VAL A 293 9.19 -4.73 15.02
N THR A 294 7.88 -4.58 14.93
CA THR A 294 7.27 -3.29 14.58
C THR A 294 6.79 -2.57 15.83
N LEU A 295 6.49 -1.28 15.72
CA LEU A 295 5.59 -0.59 16.63
C LEU A 295 4.49 0.02 15.77
N SER A 296 3.39 -0.72 15.60
CA SER A 296 2.38 -0.44 14.58
C SER A 296 1.08 0.13 15.17
N PRO A 297 0.38 1.03 14.46
CA PRO A 297 -0.94 1.53 14.87
C PRO A 297 -2.03 0.46 14.69
N ILE A 298 -3.20 0.71 15.28
CA ILE A 298 -4.40 -0.14 15.18
C ILE A 298 -5.61 0.70 14.72
N PRO A 299 -5.61 1.20 13.46
CA PRO A 299 -6.46 2.33 13.03
C PRO A 299 -7.98 2.12 13.11
N GLY A 300 -8.44 0.87 13.23
CA GLY A 300 -9.87 0.52 13.25
C GLY A 300 -10.42 0.08 14.60
N LEU A 301 -9.63 0.09 15.68
CA LEU A 301 -10.02 -0.51 16.95
C LEU A 301 -11.20 0.23 17.60
N THR A 302 -11.13 1.55 17.78
CA THR A 302 -12.21 2.34 18.42
C THR A 302 -13.51 2.23 17.62
N LYS A 303 -13.43 2.42 16.30
CA LYS A 303 -14.58 2.27 15.40
C LYS A 303 -15.22 0.88 15.49
N TRP A 304 -14.41 -0.17 15.61
CA TRP A 304 -14.92 -1.51 15.80
C TRP A 304 -15.59 -1.67 17.17
N LEU A 305 -14.97 -1.20 18.25
CA LEU A 305 -15.54 -1.22 19.60
C LEU A 305 -16.89 -0.51 19.65
N ASP A 306 -16.97 0.69 19.07
CA ASP A 306 -18.22 1.47 18.95
C ASP A 306 -19.28 0.68 18.18
N SER A 307 -18.92 0.06 17.06
CA SER A 307 -19.86 -0.75 16.24
C SER A 307 -20.37 -2.01 16.93
N GLN A 308 -19.66 -2.49 17.96
CA GLN A 308 -20.03 -3.64 18.78
C GLN A 308 -20.62 -3.22 20.12
N GLU A 309 -20.81 -1.90 20.35
CA GLU A 309 -21.29 -1.33 21.61
C GLU A 309 -20.44 -1.71 22.84
N ILE A 310 -19.14 -1.94 22.63
CA ILE A 310 -18.18 -2.31 23.68
C ILE A 310 -17.62 -1.03 24.30
N ALA A 311 -17.90 -0.80 25.59
CA ALA A 311 -17.38 0.36 26.30
C ALA A 311 -15.86 0.26 26.54
N TYR A 312 -15.12 1.32 26.17
CA TYR A 312 -13.68 1.44 26.42
C TYR A 312 -13.29 2.79 27.07
N ALA A 313 -14.24 3.72 27.21
CA ALA A 313 -14.00 4.96 27.92
C ALA A 313 -13.72 4.67 29.41
N GLY A 314 -12.59 5.16 29.93
CA GLY A 314 -12.15 4.90 31.30
C GLY A 314 -11.60 3.48 31.53
N ALA A 315 -11.42 2.67 30.48
CA ALA A 315 -10.77 1.37 30.57
C ALA A 315 -9.31 1.51 31.02
N ASP A 316 -8.87 0.64 31.93
CA ASP A 316 -7.47 0.59 32.34
C ASP A 316 -6.57 -0.02 31.25
N ALA A 317 -5.25 0.10 31.43
CA ALA A 317 -4.26 -0.42 30.50
C ALA A 317 -4.36 -1.95 30.25
N LYS A 318 -4.89 -2.72 31.19
CA LYS A 318 -5.09 -4.17 31.03
C LYS A 318 -6.30 -4.45 30.16
N GLN A 319 -7.39 -3.74 30.39
CA GLN A 319 -8.63 -3.87 29.62
C GLN A 319 -8.41 -3.42 28.17
N LEU A 320 -7.75 -2.28 27.94
CA LEU A 320 -7.42 -1.81 26.59
C LEU A 320 -6.57 -2.82 25.80
N ARG A 321 -5.56 -3.42 26.43
CA ARG A 321 -4.76 -4.50 25.82
C ARG A 321 -5.58 -5.75 25.52
N THR A 322 -6.51 -6.09 26.41
CA THR A 322 -7.42 -7.24 26.25
C THR A 322 -8.35 -7.05 25.04
N LEU A 323 -8.97 -5.86 24.94
CA LEU A 323 -9.82 -5.47 23.81
C LEU A 323 -9.05 -5.46 22.49
N ALA A 324 -7.85 -4.89 22.47
CA ALA A 324 -7.01 -4.84 21.28
C ALA A 324 -6.56 -6.22 20.82
N ALA A 325 -6.12 -7.10 21.75
CA ALA A 325 -5.76 -8.48 21.42
C ALA A 325 -6.95 -9.23 20.82
N HIS A 326 -8.15 -9.05 21.38
CA HIS A 326 -9.37 -9.66 20.86
C HIS A 326 -9.73 -9.15 19.46
N TYR A 327 -9.67 -7.84 19.24
CA TYR A 327 -9.89 -7.26 17.91
C TYR A 327 -8.92 -7.84 16.87
N LEU A 328 -7.62 -7.88 17.18
CA LEU A 328 -6.59 -8.38 16.27
C LEU A 328 -6.75 -9.88 15.93
N LEU A 329 -7.15 -10.70 16.91
CA LEU A 329 -7.22 -12.17 16.76
C LEU A 329 -8.59 -12.68 16.34
N SER A 330 -9.68 -11.99 16.70
CA SER A 330 -11.05 -12.50 16.58
C SER A 330 -11.93 -11.68 15.64
N ALA A 331 -11.71 -10.37 15.48
CA ALA A 331 -12.50 -9.59 14.52
C ALA A 331 -12.11 -9.94 13.07
N LYS A 332 -13.10 -10.26 12.23
CA LYS A 332 -12.92 -10.70 10.85
C LYS A 332 -13.83 -9.95 9.89
N ARG A 333 -13.36 -9.78 8.66
CA ARG A 333 -14.15 -9.36 7.50
C ARG A 333 -15.03 -10.52 7.01
N LYS A 334 -15.97 -10.22 6.10
CA LYS A 334 -16.81 -11.24 5.43
C LYS A 334 -16.00 -12.30 4.68
N ASP A 335 -14.81 -11.94 4.21
CA ASP A 335 -13.87 -12.84 3.51
C ASP A 335 -13.00 -13.67 4.48
N GLY A 336 -13.26 -13.62 5.79
CA GLY A 336 -12.52 -14.35 6.82
C GLY A 336 -11.16 -13.75 7.16
N GLN A 337 -10.71 -12.67 6.52
CA GLN A 337 -9.44 -12.04 6.87
C GLN A 337 -9.55 -11.21 8.16
N PRO A 338 -8.45 -10.97 8.90
CA PRO A 338 -8.40 -10.02 10.00
C PRO A 338 -9.05 -8.68 9.63
N LEU A 339 -9.86 -8.13 10.52
CA LEU A 339 -10.55 -6.87 10.25
C LEU A 339 -9.58 -5.70 10.10
N ASP A 340 -8.55 -5.68 10.95
CA ASP A 340 -7.53 -4.64 10.95
C ASP A 340 -6.64 -4.69 9.69
N PRO A 341 -6.51 -3.58 8.94
CA PRO A 341 -5.68 -3.55 7.73
C PRO A 341 -4.19 -3.71 8.01
N VAL A 342 -3.69 -3.20 9.15
CA VAL A 342 -2.27 -3.26 9.52
C VAL A 342 -1.91 -4.69 9.96
N ALA A 343 -2.80 -5.37 10.67
CA ALA A 343 -2.68 -6.78 10.99
C ALA A 343 -2.61 -7.64 9.73
N ARG A 344 -3.52 -7.43 8.76
CA ARG A 344 -3.48 -8.14 7.47
C ARG A 344 -2.16 -7.94 6.75
N PHE A 345 -1.63 -6.72 6.76
CA PHE A 345 -0.34 -6.41 6.14
C PHE A 345 0.82 -7.18 6.81
N HIS A 346 0.96 -7.10 8.13
CA HIS A 346 2.08 -7.73 8.83
C HIS A 346 1.98 -9.27 8.86
N LEU A 347 0.79 -9.82 9.09
CA LEU A 347 0.54 -11.27 9.04
C LEU A 347 0.75 -11.80 7.62
N GLY A 348 0.31 -11.06 6.61
CA GLY A 348 0.58 -11.34 5.19
C GLY A 348 2.07 -11.36 4.87
N ASN A 349 2.89 -10.58 5.59
CA ASN A 349 4.35 -10.59 5.49
C ASN A 349 5.02 -11.62 6.43
N GLY A 350 4.26 -12.51 7.07
CA GLY A 350 4.77 -13.60 7.91
C GLY A 350 5.14 -13.22 9.33
N ALA A 351 4.76 -12.03 9.80
CA ALA A 351 4.94 -11.66 11.19
C ALA A 351 3.96 -12.40 12.11
N GLN A 352 4.21 -12.35 13.42
CA GLN A 352 3.26 -12.77 14.45
C GLN A 352 2.82 -11.57 15.30
N VAL A 353 1.60 -11.58 15.82
CA VAL A 353 1.16 -10.63 16.84
C VAL A 353 1.93 -10.91 18.12
N HIS A 354 2.80 -9.99 18.55
CA HIS A 354 3.79 -10.26 19.60
C HIS A 354 3.39 -9.68 20.96
N ALA A 355 3.12 -8.38 21.00
CA ALA A 355 2.79 -7.64 22.22
C ALA A 355 1.84 -6.47 21.89
N VAL A 356 1.00 -6.08 22.85
CA VAL A 356 0.11 -4.91 22.76
C VAL A 356 0.41 -3.96 23.92
N HIS A 357 0.41 -2.67 23.63
CA HIS A 357 0.84 -1.62 24.55
C HIS A 357 -0.26 -0.57 24.68
N ALA A 358 -0.74 -0.36 25.91
CA ALA A 358 -1.64 0.77 26.20
C ALA A 358 -0.83 2.05 26.36
N ASP A 359 -1.46 3.20 26.09
CA ASP A 359 -0.83 4.53 26.13
C ASP A 359 0.48 4.61 25.31
N ALA A 360 0.53 3.83 24.24
CA ALA A 360 1.68 3.71 23.35
C ALA A 360 1.73 4.81 22.28
N ASP A 361 0.57 5.34 21.89
CA ASP A 361 0.45 6.54 21.10
C ASP A 361 -0.60 7.48 21.71
N ILE A 362 -0.13 8.45 22.48
CA ILE A 362 -1.00 9.42 23.17
C ILE A 362 -1.39 10.62 22.30
N SER A 363 -1.01 10.64 21.02
CA SER A 363 -1.46 11.69 20.09
C SER A 363 -2.98 11.65 19.90
N ASP A 364 -3.57 12.76 19.47
CA ASP A 364 -5.01 12.83 19.17
C ASP A 364 -5.41 11.78 18.13
N LYS A 365 -4.56 11.53 17.14
CA LYS A 365 -4.74 10.48 16.12
C LYS A 365 -4.72 9.09 16.75
N GLY A 366 -3.72 8.77 17.57
CA GLY A 366 -3.62 7.47 18.25
C GLY A 366 -4.79 7.21 19.20
N ARG A 367 -5.23 8.24 19.94
CA ARG A 367 -6.43 8.19 20.80
C ARG A 367 -7.70 7.94 19.97
N ALA A 368 -7.89 8.67 18.88
CA ALA A 368 -9.06 8.52 18.02
C ALA A 368 -9.11 7.14 17.33
N GLN A 369 -7.96 6.59 16.95
CA GLN A 369 -7.85 5.33 16.20
C GLN A 369 -7.97 4.07 17.06
N SER A 370 -7.32 4.07 18.22
CA SER A 370 -7.14 2.86 19.04
C SER A 370 -7.15 3.11 20.54
N ALA A 371 -7.70 4.23 21.01
CA ALA A 371 -7.61 4.66 22.40
C ALA A 371 -6.15 4.78 22.91
N GLY A 372 -5.20 4.97 21.99
CA GLY A 372 -3.77 5.04 22.25
C GLY A 372 -3.06 3.70 22.36
N VAL A 373 -3.71 2.60 21.94
CA VAL A 373 -3.10 1.27 21.92
C VAL A 373 -2.30 1.06 20.64
N MET A 374 -1.07 0.55 20.75
CA MET A 374 -0.25 0.07 19.63
C MET A 374 0.10 -1.41 19.80
N VAL A 375 0.62 -2.02 18.74
CA VAL A 375 0.98 -3.44 18.69
C VAL A 375 2.39 -3.62 18.14
N ASN A 376 3.16 -4.53 18.73
CA ASN A 376 4.35 -5.07 18.05
C ASN A 376 3.99 -6.31 17.26
N TYR A 377 4.39 -6.34 15.99
CA TYR A 377 4.48 -7.56 15.21
C TYR A 377 5.94 -8.05 15.19
N LEU A 378 6.19 -9.31 15.52
CA LEU A 378 7.53 -9.90 15.50
C LEU A 378 7.78 -10.62 14.18
N TYR A 379 8.90 -10.30 13.54
CA TYR A 379 9.45 -10.99 12.38
C TYR A 379 10.55 -11.96 12.82
N ASP A 380 10.15 -13.16 13.24
CA ASP A 380 11.09 -14.27 13.46
C ASP A 380 11.57 -14.80 12.10
N LEU A 381 12.78 -14.38 11.68
CA LEU A 381 13.33 -14.67 10.35
C LEU A 381 13.30 -16.17 9.98
N ALA A 382 13.42 -17.06 10.97
CA ALA A 382 13.36 -18.51 10.76
C ALA A 382 11.92 -19.02 10.51
N LYS A 383 10.91 -18.31 11.01
CA LYS A 383 9.49 -18.70 10.92
C LYS A 383 8.67 -17.86 9.94
N VAL A 384 9.19 -16.75 9.42
CA VAL A 384 8.46 -15.85 8.49
C VAL A 384 7.80 -16.63 7.34
N THR A 385 8.54 -17.53 6.67
CA THR A 385 8.00 -18.30 5.55
C THR A 385 6.85 -19.21 6.00
N GLN A 386 7.02 -19.92 7.13
CA GLN A 386 6.00 -20.81 7.67
C GLN A 386 4.73 -20.04 8.07
N ASN A 387 4.89 -18.90 8.76
CA ASN A 387 3.75 -18.07 9.18
C ASN A 387 2.99 -17.52 7.97
N LEU A 388 3.71 -17.07 6.94
CA LEU A 388 3.14 -16.57 5.69
C LEU A 388 2.31 -17.64 4.99
N GLU A 389 2.84 -18.87 4.86
CA GLU A 389 2.13 -19.98 4.21
C GLU A 389 0.86 -20.37 4.97
N ARG A 390 0.93 -20.46 6.30
CA ARG A 390 -0.24 -20.75 7.14
C ARG A 390 -1.30 -19.65 7.02
N PHE A 391 -0.88 -18.38 7.07
CA PHE A 391 -1.83 -17.27 6.92
C PHE A 391 -2.45 -17.25 5.52
N ALA A 392 -1.66 -17.48 4.46
CA ALA A 392 -2.16 -17.51 3.08
C ALA A 392 -3.10 -18.70 2.81
N GLY A 393 -2.82 -19.87 3.39
CA GLY A 393 -3.57 -21.11 3.14
C GLY A 393 -4.81 -21.29 4.00
N SER A 394 -4.75 -20.92 5.29
CA SER A 394 -5.82 -21.19 6.26
C SER A 394 -6.23 -19.97 7.09
N LEU A 395 -5.68 -18.79 6.82
CA LEU A 395 -5.90 -17.57 7.60
C LEU A 395 -5.52 -17.73 9.09
N GLU A 396 -4.64 -18.70 9.40
CA GLU A 396 -4.14 -18.93 10.75
C GLU A 396 -3.29 -17.73 11.22
N ILE A 397 -3.69 -17.14 12.34
CA ILE A 397 -2.97 -16.01 12.94
C ILE A 397 -1.87 -16.54 13.88
N ALA A 398 -0.62 -16.24 13.52
CA ALA A 398 0.51 -16.41 14.41
C ALA A 398 0.47 -15.34 15.51
N ALA A 399 0.48 -15.76 16.78
CA ALA A 399 0.42 -14.87 17.94
C ALA A 399 1.16 -15.50 19.13
N SER A 400 1.75 -14.66 19.97
CA SER A 400 2.41 -15.06 21.21
C SER A 400 1.43 -15.66 22.23
N SER A 401 1.95 -16.40 23.22
CA SER A 401 1.16 -16.97 24.31
C SER A 401 0.37 -15.89 25.08
N ASP A 402 1.00 -14.74 25.30
CA ASP A 402 0.43 -13.65 26.09
C ASP A 402 -0.75 -13.02 25.34
N ILE A 403 -0.61 -12.80 24.03
CA ILE A 403 -1.69 -12.30 23.17
C ILE A 403 -2.87 -13.29 23.12
N ARG A 404 -2.59 -14.60 23.00
CA ARG A 404 -3.64 -15.63 23.04
C ARG A 404 -4.35 -15.66 24.40
N SER A 405 -3.62 -15.42 25.47
CA SER A 405 -4.18 -15.36 26.83
C SER A 405 -5.09 -14.15 27.01
N LEU A 406 -4.72 -12.99 26.46
CA LEU A 406 -5.57 -11.79 26.43
C LEU A 406 -6.85 -12.01 25.62
N ASP A 407 -6.77 -12.57 24.40
CA ASP A 407 -7.96 -12.88 23.60
C ASP A 407 -8.88 -13.89 24.30
N THR A 408 -8.31 -14.89 24.99
CA THR A 408 -9.08 -15.86 25.77
C THR A 408 -9.78 -15.19 26.96
N ALA A 409 -9.12 -14.26 27.65
CA ALA A 409 -9.73 -13.49 28.72
C ALA A 409 -10.88 -12.62 28.22
N ALA A 410 -10.69 -11.97 27.07
CA ALA A 410 -11.71 -11.15 26.41
C ALA A 410 -12.98 -11.97 26.07
N LYS A 411 -12.80 -13.16 25.50
CA LYS A 411 -13.91 -14.08 25.18
C LYS A 411 -14.71 -14.55 26.39
N LYS A 412 -14.09 -14.59 27.57
CA LYS A 412 -14.76 -14.98 28.83
C LYS A 412 -15.55 -13.85 29.47
N GLN A 413 -15.26 -12.59 29.14
CA GLN A 413 -15.84 -11.42 29.81
C GLN A 413 -17.22 -11.01 29.27
N ASP A 414 -17.72 -11.60 28.17
CA ASP A 414 -18.87 -11.11 27.38
C ASP A 414 -18.87 -9.58 27.26
N LEU A 415 -18.03 -9.08 26.35
CA LEU A 415 -17.66 -7.67 26.25
C LEU A 415 -18.82 -6.73 25.88
N ARG A 416 -19.99 -7.28 25.52
CA ARG A 416 -21.18 -6.51 25.17
C ARG A 416 -21.95 -6.10 26.43
N PRO A 417 -22.70 -4.99 26.41
CA PRO A 417 -23.55 -4.63 27.53
C PRO A 417 -24.50 -5.79 27.84
N GLN A 418 -24.48 -6.31 29.07
CA GLN A 418 -25.59 -7.14 29.55
C GLN A 418 -26.83 -6.24 29.56
N GLU A 419 -27.88 -6.67 28.85
CA GLU A 419 -29.19 -6.03 28.97
C GLU A 419 -29.51 -5.94 30.46
N LYS A 420 -29.49 -4.72 31.01
CA LYS A 420 -30.01 -4.51 32.36
C LYS A 420 -31.47 -4.94 32.29
N GLU A 421 -31.80 -6.07 32.90
CA GLU A 421 -33.18 -6.40 33.25
C GLU A 421 -33.76 -5.15 33.91
N LEU A 422 -34.67 -4.49 33.21
CA LEU A 422 -35.57 -3.51 33.79
C LEU A 422 -36.37 -4.28 34.83
N ALA A 423 -35.90 -4.22 36.08
CA ALA A 423 -36.70 -4.56 37.23
C ALA A 423 -37.90 -3.61 37.22
N VAL A 424 -39.04 -4.13 36.74
CA VAL A 424 -40.35 -3.55 36.93
C VAL A 424 -40.67 -3.74 38.42
N GLU A 425 -40.52 -2.67 39.20
CA GLU A 425 -41.26 -2.52 40.47
C GLU A 425 -42.59 -1.80 40.21
#